data_AF-A0A3B9L0V3-F1
#
_entry.id   AF-A0A3B9L0V3-F1
#
_cell.length_a   1.000
_cell.length_b   1.000
_cell.length_c   1.000
_cell.angle_alpha   90.00
_cell.angle_beta   90.00
_cell.angle_gamma   90.00
#
_symmetry.space_group_name_H-M   'P 1'
#
loop_
_entity.id
_entity.type
_entity.pdbx_description
1 polymer ?
#
loop_
_entity_poly.entity_id
_entity_poly.type
_entity_poly.pdbx_seq_one_letter_code
_entity_poly.pdbx_strand_id
1 'polypeptide(L)'
;ILQEMVLSELWKGHPYEITVIGKMDEVAALTPEDGMSFYEEYYSPENAILVVAGDVTPDEVRALAEEHYGAIEPTGTAHGERKWAPVPPLSETKELVYSDPKVR
;
A
#
# COMPACT_ATOMS: atom_id res chain seq x y z
N ILE A 1 15.82 7.07 5.64
CA ILE A 1 16.17 7.32 7.06
C ILE A 1 15.63 8.65 7.57
N LEU A 2 16.16 9.84 7.24
CA LEU A 2 15.60 11.09 7.77
C LEU A 2 14.10 11.25 7.49
N GLN A 3 13.68 11.00 6.24
CA GLN A 3 12.26 11.00 5.87
C GLN A 3 11.43 10.00 6.69
N GLU A 4 11.98 8.82 6.99
CA GLU A 4 11.30 7.76 7.74
C GLU A 4 11.14 8.19 9.21
N MET A 5 12.16 8.83 9.79
CA MET A 5 12.10 9.42 11.13
C MET A 5 11.03 10.52 11.20
N VAL A 6 10.96 11.39 10.18
CA VAL A 6 9.93 12.43 10.09
C VAL A 6 8.53 11.81 9.99
N LEU A 7 8.34 10.83 9.12
CA LEU A 7 7.03 10.16 8.96
C LEU A 7 6.60 9.43 10.24
N SER A 8 7.53 8.77 10.94
CA SER A 8 7.24 8.11 12.22
C SER A 8 6.79 9.11 13.29
N GLU A 9 7.42 10.28 13.36
CA GLU A 9 6.99 11.31 14.31
C GLU A 9 5.63 11.93 13.95
N LEU A 10 5.36 12.12 12.66
CA LEU A 10 4.11 12.71 12.20
C LEU A 10 2.93 11.75 12.30
N TRP A 11 3.13 10.46 12.02
CA TRP A 11 2.06 9.47 11.83
C TRP A 11 2.06 8.38 12.90
N LYS A 12 2.67 8.64 14.06
CA LYS A 12 2.85 7.64 15.11
C LYS A 12 1.57 6.85 15.43
N GLY A 13 1.63 5.53 15.26
CA GLY A 13 0.50 4.62 15.48
C GLY A 13 -0.58 4.63 14.39
N HIS A 14 -0.37 5.34 13.29
CA HIS A 14 -1.23 5.36 12.11
C HIS A 14 -0.57 4.56 10.97
N PRO A 15 -1.33 3.88 10.09
CA PRO A 15 -0.76 3.12 8.96
C PRO A 15 0.15 3.92 8.00
N TYR A 16 0.11 5.25 8.04
CA TYR A 16 1.00 6.13 7.27
C TYR A 16 2.41 6.27 7.86
N GLU A 17 2.64 5.75 9.07
CA GLU A 17 3.99 5.61 9.63
C GLU A 17 4.79 4.51 8.91
N ILE A 18 4.10 3.54 8.28
CA ILE A 18 4.75 2.44 7.56
C ILE A 18 5.36 2.97 6.27
N THR A 19 6.67 2.76 6.11
CA THR A 19 7.39 3.15 4.90
C THR A 19 7.07 2.18 3.75
N VAL A 20 7.15 2.65 2.51
CA VAL A 20 6.79 1.83 1.33
C VAL A 20 7.59 0.53 1.24
N ILE A 21 8.88 0.57 1.59
CA ILE A 21 9.77 -0.60 1.59
C ILE A 21 9.68 -1.39 2.90
N GLY A 22 9.09 -0.82 3.95
CA GLY A 22 9.14 -1.37 5.31
C GLY A 22 10.48 -1.10 6.01
N LYS A 23 10.62 -1.57 7.25
CA LYS A 23 11.90 -1.51 7.98
C LYS A 23 12.74 -2.74 7.66
N MET A 24 14.06 -2.58 7.67
CA MET A 24 14.98 -3.65 7.25
C MET A 24 14.87 -4.93 8.08
N ASP A 25 14.65 -4.80 9.38
CA ASP A 25 14.43 -5.91 10.31
C ASP A 25 13.10 -6.61 10.06
N GLU A 26 12.03 -5.86 9.79
CA GLU A 26 10.72 -6.38 9.43
C GLU A 26 10.78 -7.14 8.09
N VAL A 27 11.42 -6.56 7.08
CA VAL A 27 11.59 -7.19 5.75
C VAL A 27 12.43 -8.47 5.83
N ALA A 28 13.48 -8.47 6.64
CA ALA A 28 14.34 -9.65 6.81
C ALA A 28 13.63 -10.82 7.52
N ALA A 29 12.53 -10.56 8.22
CA ALA A 29 11.73 -11.57 8.92
C ALA A 29 10.61 -12.18 8.06
N LEU A 30 10.30 -11.60 6.89
CA LEU A 30 9.22 -12.08 6.02
C LEU A 30 9.50 -13.48 5.45
N THR A 31 8.45 -14.28 5.37
CA THR A 31 8.44 -15.61 4.79
C THR A 31 7.69 -15.62 3.44
N PRO A 32 7.90 -16.63 2.58
CA PRO A 32 7.10 -16.81 1.37
C PRO A 32 5.60 -16.91 1.65
N GLU A 33 5.23 -17.54 2.77
CA GLU A 33 3.85 -17.69 3.21
C GLU A 33 3.21 -16.33 3.51
N ASP A 34 3.93 -15.40 4.15
CA ASP A 34 3.43 -14.04 4.40
C ASP A 34 3.08 -13.31 3.08
N GLY A 35 3.91 -13.49 2.05
CA GLY A 35 3.67 -12.94 0.72
C GLY A 35 2.45 -13.55 0.03
N MET A 36 2.28 -14.88 0.14
CA MET A 36 1.11 -15.56 -0.43
C MET A 36 -0.18 -15.13 0.29
N SER A 37 -0.18 -15.08 1.62
CA SER A 37 -1.33 -14.60 2.39
C SER A 37 -1.68 -13.16 2.06
N PHE A 38 -0.69 -12.28 1.86
CA PHE A 38 -0.95 -10.91 1.40
C PHE A 38 -1.59 -10.88 0.00
N TYR A 39 -1.11 -11.72 -0.93
CA TYR A 39 -1.70 -11.80 -2.26
C TYR A 39 -3.16 -12.26 -2.21
N GLU A 40 -3.44 -13.36 -1.49
CA GLU A 40 -4.80 -13.90 -1.33
C GLU A 40 -5.75 -12.89 -0.67
N GLU A 41 -5.26 -12.10 0.29
CA GLU A 41 -6.08 -11.10 0.98
C GLU A 41 -6.36 -9.86 0.13
N TYR A 42 -5.38 -9.35 -0.61
CA TYR A 42 -5.50 -8.02 -1.24
C TYR A 42 -5.72 -8.05 -2.76
N TYR A 43 -5.36 -9.13 -3.47
CA TYR A 43 -5.46 -9.24 -4.94
C TYR A 43 -6.75 -9.96 -5.35
N SER A 44 -7.87 -9.26 -5.18
CA SER A 44 -9.21 -9.76 -5.54
C SER A 44 -9.90 -8.87 -6.57
N PRO A 45 -10.66 -9.41 -7.54
CA PRO A 45 -11.30 -8.62 -8.60
C PRO A 45 -12.28 -7.55 -8.07
N GLU A 46 -12.98 -7.80 -6.96
CA GLU A 46 -13.87 -6.82 -6.31
C GLU A 46 -13.12 -5.66 -5.63
N ASN A 47 -11.79 -5.77 -5.49
CA ASN A 47 -10.90 -4.71 -4.98
C ASN A 47 -10.03 -4.09 -6.09
N ALA A 48 -10.28 -4.41 -7.36
CA ALA A 48 -9.47 -3.97 -8.49
C ALA A 48 -10.21 -3.01 -9.42
N ILE A 49 -9.47 -2.11 -10.08
CA ILE A 49 -10.00 -1.20 -11.11
C ILE A 49 -9.11 -1.32 -12.36
N LEU A 50 -9.72 -1.67 -13.50
CA LEU A 50 -9.07 -1.65 -14.80
C LEU A 50 -9.25 -0.26 -15.43
N VAL A 51 -8.14 0.40 -15.76
CA VAL A 51 -8.12 1.69 -16.46
C VAL A 51 -7.55 1.51 -17.85
N VAL A 52 -8.32 1.89 -18.88
CA VAL A 52 -7.90 1.86 -20.29
C VAL A 52 -8.05 3.26 -20.87
N ALA A 53 -7.00 3.77 -21.51
CA ALA A 53 -6.98 5.12 -22.09
C ALA A 53 -6.25 5.12 -23.43
N GLY A 54 -6.83 5.81 -24.43
CA GLY A 54 -6.30 5.90 -25.79
C GLY A 54 -7.42 5.94 -26.83
N ASP A 55 -7.05 5.63 -28.08
CA ASP A 55 -8.00 5.42 -29.17
C ASP A 55 -8.55 3.98 -29.11
N VAL A 56 -9.60 3.80 -28.31
CA VAL A 56 -10.22 2.50 -28.05
C VAL A 56 -11.73 2.59 -28.14
N THR A 57 -12.36 1.52 -28.61
CA THR A 57 -13.82 1.38 -28.57
C THR A 57 -14.24 0.79 -27.22
N PRO A 58 -15.09 1.48 -26.42
CA PRO A 58 -15.47 1.01 -25.08
C PRO A 58 -16.09 -0.39 -25.06
N ASP A 59 -16.92 -0.72 -26.05
CA ASP A 59 -17.59 -2.02 -26.11
C ASP A 59 -16.62 -3.18 -26.40
N GLU A 60 -15.61 -2.94 -27.26
CA GLU A 60 -14.56 -3.92 -27.53
C GLU A 60 -13.70 -4.15 -26.28
N VAL A 61 -13.35 -3.07 -25.56
CA VAL A 61 -12.61 -3.16 -24.30
C VAL A 61 -13.41 -3.91 -23.25
N ARG A 62 -14.71 -3.66 -23.15
CA ARG A 62 -15.58 -4.35 -22.19
C ARG A 62 -15.67 -5.85 -22.49
N ALA A 63 -15.81 -6.23 -23.76
CA ALA A 63 -15.84 -7.63 -24.17
C ALA A 63 -14.53 -8.35 -23.82
N LEU A 64 -13.38 -7.74 -24.10
CA LEU A 64 -12.06 -8.29 -23.74
C LEU A 64 -11.86 -8.37 -22.22
N ALA A 65 -12.33 -7.37 -21.48
CA ALA A 65 -12.24 -7.39 -20.02
C ALA A 65 -13.09 -8.52 -19.41
N GLU A 66 -14.30 -8.73 -19.92
CA GLU A 66 -15.16 -9.85 -19.53
C GLU A 66 -14.52 -11.21 -19.90
N GLU A 67 -13.94 -11.32 -21.09
CA GLU A 67 -13.26 -12.54 -21.55
C GLU A 67 -12.06 -12.92 -20.67
N HIS A 68 -11.20 -11.96 -20.34
CA HIS A 68 -9.94 -12.24 -19.65
C HIS A 68 -10.04 -12.19 -18.12
N TYR A 69 -10.85 -11.29 -17.57
CA TYR A 69 -10.93 -11.07 -16.13
C TYR A 69 -12.25 -11.52 -15.52
N GLY A 70 -13.31 -11.71 -16.32
CA GLY A 70 -14.64 -12.08 -15.82
C GLY A 70 -14.74 -13.50 -15.23
N ALA A 71 -13.76 -14.37 -15.52
CA ALA A 71 -13.68 -15.72 -14.95
C ALA A 71 -12.94 -15.77 -13.60
N ILE A 72 -12.37 -14.65 -13.13
CA ILE A 72 -11.67 -14.59 -11.85
C ILE A 72 -12.71 -14.47 -10.75
N GLU A 73 -12.74 -15.46 -9.85
CA GLU A 73 -13.68 -15.48 -8.73
C GLU A 73 -13.23 -14.51 -7.63
N PRO A 74 -14.18 -13.76 -7.02
CA PRO A 74 -13.96 -13.00 -5.80
C PRO A 74 -13.38 -13.84 -4.65
N THR A 75 -12.36 -13.32 -3.97
CA THR A 75 -11.86 -13.91 -2.71
C THR A 75 -12.79 -13.61 -1.53
N GLY A 76 -13.62 -12.56 -1.62
CA GLY A 76 -14.50 -12.12 -0.54
C GLY A 76 -13.79 -11.31 0.56
N THR A 77 -12.55 -10.89 0.33
CA THR A 77 -11.70 -10.18 1.31
C THR A 77 -11.70 -8.67 1.12
N ALA A 78 -12.40 -8.13 0.11
CA ALA A 78 -12.44 -6.69 -0.13
C ALA A 78 -12.78 -5.88 1.12
N HIS A 79 -11.85 -5.01 1.49
CA HIS A 79 -12.05 -4.08 2.59
C HIS A 79 -12.91 -2.91 2.14
N GLY A 80 -13.96 -2.62 2.91
CA GLY A 80 -14.76 -1.41 2.73
C GLY A 80 -14.02 -0.15 3.19
N GLU A 81 -14.78 0.84 3.66
CA GLU A 81 -14.21 2.11 4.11
C GLU A 81 -13.19 1.93 5.25
N ARG A 82 -12.02 2.56 5.09
CA ARG A 82 -10.95 2.56 6.09
C ARG A 82 -11.39 3.38 7.30
N LYS A 83 -11.43 2.75 8.47
CA LYS A 83 -11.79 3.40 9.75
C LYS A 83 -10.55 3.69 10.59
N TRP A 84 -9.67 4.54 10.09
CA TRP A 84 -8.47 4.93 10.82
C TRP A 84 -8.75 6.01 11.85
N ALA A 85 -8.10 5.91 13.01
CA ALA A 85 -8.15 6.96 14.01
C ALA A 85 -7.45 8.23 13.49
N PRO A 86 -7.94 9.43 13.83
CA PRO A 86 -7.24 10.66 13.50
C PRO A 86 -5.89 10.69 14.20
N VAL A 87 -4.89 11.23 13.52
CA VAL A 87 -3.56 11.39 14.08
C VAL A 87 -3.52 12.66 14.94
N PRO A 88 -3.09 12.58 16.20
CA PRO A 88 -2.99 13.75 17.06
C PRO A 88 -1.95 14.74 16.49
N PRO A 89 -2.21 16.05 16.56
CA PRO A 89 -1.22 17.04 16.14
C PRO A 89 0.01 16.99 17.05
N LEU A 90 1.15 17.41 16.50
CA LEU A 90 2.34 17.61 17.31
C LEU A 90 2.09 18.69 18.37
N SER A 91 2.41 18.38 19.63
CA SER A 91 2.26 19.31 20.76
C SER A 91 3.33 20.40 20.77
N GLU A 92 4.45 20.18 20.08
CA GLU A 92 5.59 21.08 20.00
C GLU A 92 6.38 20.86 18.71
N THR A 93 7.30 21.79 18.41
CA THR A 93 8.24 21.62 17.30
C THR A 93 9.25 20.53 17.63
N LYS A 94 9.43 19.58 16.71
CA LYS A 94 10.47 18.55 16.79
C LYS A 94 11.53 18.79 15.72
N GLU A 95 12.78 18.91 16.14
CA GLU A 95 13.93 18.96 15.23
C GLU A 95 14.54 17.56 15.13
N LEU A 96 14.70 17.07 13.90
CA LEU A 96 15.30 15.78 13.60
C LEU A 96 16.53 16.00 12.73
N VAL A 97 17.68 15.49 13.19
CA VAL A 97 18.95 15.58 12.47
C VAL A 97 19.44 14.16 12.18
N TYR A 98 19.78 13.89 10.93
CA TYR A 98 20.38 12.64 10.50
C TYR A 98 21.63 12.93 9.67
N SER A 99 22.72 12.25 9.99
CA SER A 99 23.97 12.31 9.24
C SER A 99 24.32 10.91 8.74
N ASP A 100 24.51 10.75 7.43
CA ASP A 100 24.94 9.47 6.87
C ASP A 100 26.48 9.37 6.97
N PRO A 101 27.02 8.37 7.69
CA PRO A 101 28.47 8.19 7.83
C PRO A 101 29.18 7.88 6.50
N LYS A 102 28.47 7.52 5.43
CA LYS A 102 29.01 7.26 4.09
C LYS A 102 29.15 8.53 3.24
N VAL A 103 28.51 9.63 3.63
CA VAL A 103 28.60 10.92 2.94
C VAL A 103 29.58 11.80 3.72
N ARG A 104 30.76 12.03 3.14
CA ARG A 104 31.78 12.95 3.67
C ARG A 104 31.59 14.35 3.12
#